data_AF-A0A7V6A1C5-F1
#
_entry.id   AF-A0A7V6A1C5-F1
#
_cell.length_a   1.000
_cell.length_b   1.000
_cell.length_c   1.000
_cell.angle_alpha   90.00
_cell.angle_beta   90.00
_cell.angle_gamma   90.00
#
_symmetry.space_group_name_H-M   'P 1'
#
loop_
_entity.id
_entity.type
_entity.pdbx_description
1 polymer ?
#
loop_
_entity_poly.entity_id
_entity_poly.type
_entity_poly.pdbx_seq_one_letter_code
_entity_poly.pdbx_strand_id
1 'polypeptide(L)'
;MEEGYLRKWHRRMGIILALFLFVQAFSGAWLALESLLGAPVSGGWGTKLHVGGGILGQVYRLLLGLGLMGMAASGSLIYLKIRARSGK
;
A
#
# COMPACT_ATOMS: atom_id res chain seq x y z
N MET A 1 -15.65 -4.36 -18.02
CA MET A 1 -15.98 -4.66 -16.62
C MET A 1 -17.22 -3.91 -16.19
N GLU A 2 -18.20 -4.63 -15.65
CA GLU A 2 -19.33 -4.03 -14.95
C GLU A 2 -18.84 -3.18 -13.76
N GLU A 3 -19.52 -2.08 -13.50
CA GLU A 3 -19.12 -1.14 -12.45
C GLU A 3 -19.26 -1.72 -11.04
N GLY A 4 -20.23 -2.61 -10.85
CA GLY A 4 -20.36 -3.40 -9.63
C GLY A 4 -19.13 -4.27 -9.37
N TYR A 5 -18.60 -4.90 -10.42
CA TYR A 5 -17.39 -5.72 -10.34
C TYR A 5 -16.14 -4.87 -10.06
N LEU A 6 -15.97 -3.73 -10.75
CA LEU A 6 -14.86 -2.81 -10.50
C LEU A 6 -14.81 -2.32 -9.05
N ARG A 7 -15.96 -1.94 -8.48
CA ARG A 7 -16.06 -1.51 -7.08
C ARG A 7 -15.76 -2.63 -6.08
N LYS A 8 -16.25 -3.85 -6.34
CA LYS A 8 -15.96 -5.03 -5.50
C LYS A 8 -14.46 -5.35 -5.51
N TRP A 9 -13.85 -5.33 -6.69
CA TRP A 9 -12.41 -5.55 -6.85
C TRP A 9 -11.58 -4.49 -6.14
N HIS A 10 -11.88 -3.19 -6.35
CA HIS A 10 -11.18 -2.07 -5.70
C HIS A 10 -11.23 -2.21 -4.18
N ARG A 11 -12.40 -2.51 -3.59
CA ARG A 11 -12.51 -2.71 -2.13
C ARG A 11 -11.70 -3.91 -1.64
N ARG A 12 -11.78 -5.04 -2.33
CA ARG A 12 -11.05 -6.26 -1.93
C ARG A 12 -9.54 -6.04 -1.98
N MET A 13 -9.04 -5.43 -3.06
CA MET A 13 -7.63 -5.06 -3.18
C MET A 13 -7.22 -4.05 -2.12
N GLY A 14 -8.06 -3.04 -1.86
CA GLY A 14 -7.80 -2.03 -0.84
C GLY A 14 -7.63 -2.62 0.56
N ILE A 15 -8.51 -3.56 0.95
CA ILE A 15 -8.40 -4.24 2.26
C ILE A 15 -7.09 -5.04 2.35
N ILE A 16 -6.76 -5.80 1.31
CA ILE A 16 -5.52 -6.59 1.27
C ILE A 16 -4.31 -5.68 1.38
N LEU A 17 -4.24 -4.62 0.56
CA LEU A 17 -3.13 -3.68 0.55
C LEU A 17 -3.03 -2.88 1.85
N ALA A 18 -4.15 -2.55 2.49
CA ALA A 18 -4.15 -1.82 3.76
C ALA A 18 -3.38 -2.58 4.86
N LEU A 19 -3.54 -3.91 4.95
CA LEU A 19 -2.79 -4.72 5.92
C LEU A 19 -1.29 -4.64 5.67
N PHE A 20 -0.86 -4.76 4.41
CA PHE A 20 0.55 -4.69 4.05
C PHE A 20 1.11 -3.27 4.25
N LEU A 21 0.35 -2.24 3.90
CA LEU A 21 0.74 -0.85 4.11
C LEU A 21 0.83 -0.50 5.58
N PHE A 22 -0.03 -1.06 6.42
CA PHE A 22 0.04 -0.89 7.86
C PHE A 22 1.36 -1.42 8.42
N VAL A 23 1.76 -2.65 8.04
CA VAL A 23 3.05 -3.22 8.45
C VAL A 23 4.23 -2.38 7.95
N GLN A 24 4.18 -1.94 6.68
CA GLN A 24 5.25 -1.13 6.09
C GLN A 24 5.35 0.26 6.77
N ALA A 25 4.22 0.90 7.05
CA ALA A 25 4.17 2.21 7.69
C ALA A 25 4.58 2.12 9.17
N PHE A 26 4.10 1.11 9.89
CA PHE A 26 4.46 0.89 11.28
C PHE A 26 5.96 0.62 11.45
N SER A 27 6.53 -0.27 10.63
CA SER A 27 7.97 -0.54 10.66
C SER A 27 8.79 0.70 10.30
N GLY A 28 8.34 1.53 9.36
CA GLY A 28 8.99 2.80 9.03
C GLY A 28 8.95 3.83 10.17
N ALA A 29 7.79 3.98 10.80
CA ALA A 29 7.61 4.88 11.94
C ALA A 29 8.49 4.46 13.12
N TRP A 30 8.60 3.16 13.38
CA TRP A 30 9.48 2.62 14.42
C TRP A 30 10.96 2.96 14.16
N LEU A 31 11.44 2.74 12.94
CA LEU A 31 12.83 3.08 12.58
C LEU A 31 13.10 4.58 12.62
N ALA A 32 12.13 5.40 12.21
CA ALA A 32 12.21 6.84 12.33
C ALA A 32 12.30 7.28 13.80
N LEU A 33 11.57 6.60 14.70
CA LEU A 33 11.63 6.85 16.14
C LEU A 33 12.99 6.46 16.74
N GLU A 34 13.52 5.28 16.41
CA GLU A 34 14.86 4.87 16.86
C GLU A 34 15.93 5.89 16.45
N SER A 35 15.89 6.32 15.17
CA SER A 35 16.77 7.35 14.63
C SER A 35 16.64 8.68 15.37
N LEU A 36 15.39 9.11 15.64
CA LEU A 36 15.10 10.35 16.36
C LEU A 36 15.61 10.34 17.82
N LEU A 37 15.52 9.20 18.50
CA LEU A 37 15.96 9.03 19.88
C LEU A 37 17.47 8.79 20.00
N GLY A 38 18.21 8.77 18.88
CA GLY A 38 19.64 8.45 18.87
C GLY A 38 19.93 6.99 19.24
N ALA A 39 18.92 6.13 19.20
CA ALA A 39 19.09 4.70 19.42
C ALA A 39 19.79 4.09 18.20
N PRO A 40 20.67 3.10 18.39
CA PRO A 40 21.22 2.36 17.25
C PRO A 40 20.05 1.71 16.50
N VAL A 41 19.90 2.06 15.22
CA VAL A 41 18.86 1.49 14.35
C VAL A 41 18.98 -0.03 14.46
N SER A 42 17.97 -0.66 15.04
CA SER A 42 18.05 -2.07 15.36
C SER A 42 18.09 -2.82 14.03
N GLY A 43 19.18 -3.56 13.76
CA GLY A 43 19.30 -4.45 12.59
C GLY A 43 18.30 -5.62 12.59
N GLY A 44 17.26 -5.53 13.43
CA GLY A 44 16.24 -6.54 13.65
C GLY A 44 15.15 -6.55 12.59
N TRP A 45 14.00 -7.08 12.99
CA TRP A 45 12.87 -7.39 12.12
C TRP A 45 12.28 -6.15 11.43
N GLY A 46 12.24 -4.99 12.09
CA GLY A 46 11.75 -3.72 11.52
C GLY A 46 12.56 -3.28 10.30
N THR A 47 13.90 -3.31 10.39
CA THR A 47 14.80 -2.96 9.29
C THR A 47 14.70 -3.95 8.12
N LYS A 48 14.55 -5.25 8.40
CA LYS A 48 14.38 -6.27 7.34
C LYS A 48 13.06 -6.09 6.58
N LEU A 49 11.97 -5.78 7.27
CA LEU A 49 10.68 -5.51 6.64
C LEU A 49 10.71 -4.18 5.86
N HIS A 50 11.17 -3.11 6.50
CA HIS A 50 11.05 -1.76 5.95
C HIS A 50 12.13 -1.39 4.92
N VAL A 51 13.39 -1.79 5.14
CA VAL A 51 14.56 -1.36 4.35
C VAL A 51 15.05 -2.44 3.39
N GLY A 52 14.94 -3.73 3.74
CA GLY A 52 15.02 -4.82 2.74
C GLY A 52 15.58 -6.14 3.24
N GLY A 53 14.73 -7.17 3.30
CA GLY A 53 15.11 -8.57 3.59
C GLY A 53 15.64 -9.34 2.38
N GLY A 54 16.33 -8.67 1.46
CA GLY A 54 16.78 -9.28 0.19
C GLY A 54 15.68 -9.36 -0.87
N ILE A 55 15.76 -10.37 -1.75
CA ILE A 55 14.93 -10.47 -2.95
C ILE A 55 13.42 -10.56 -2.63
N LEU A 56 13.06 -11.24 -1.55
CA LEU A 56 11.67 -11.35 -1.09
C LEU A 56 11.09 -10.00 -0.68
N GLY A 57 11.90 -9.16 0.00
CA GLY A 57 11.50 -7.81 0.36
C GLY A 57 11.30 -6.90 -0.86
N GLN A 58 12.10 -7.09 -1.91
CA GLN A 58 11.95 -6.35 -3.17
C GLN A 58 10.67 -6.75 -3.91
N VAL A 59 10.40 -8.05 -4.04
CA VAL A 59 9.16 -8.55 -4.66
C VAL A 59 7.94 -8.05 -3.90
N TYR A 60 7.97 -8.12 -2.56
CA TYR A 60 6.91 -7.59 -1.71
C TYR A 60 6.63 -6.10 -1.99
N ARG A 61 7.67 -5.26 -2.05
CA ARG A 61 7.51 -3.82 -2.33
C ARG A 61 7.04 -3.54 -3.73
N LEU A 62 7.49 -4.31 -4.71
CA LEU A 62 7.03 -4.21 -6.09
C LEU A 62 5.53 -4.51 -6.18
N LEU A 63 5.08 -5.60 -5.55
CA LEU A 63 3.66 -5.96 -5.51
C LEU A 63 2.82 -4.91 -4.78
N LEU A 64 3.34 -4.37 -3.66
CA LEU A 64 2.70 -3.26 -2.95
C LEU A 64 2.56 -2.02 -3.84
N GLY A 65 3.64 -1.62 -4.51
CA GLY A 65 3.67 -0.44 -5.39
C GLY A 65 2.70 -0.60 -6.55
N LEU A 66 2.75 -1.74 -7.26
CA LEU A 66 1.82 -2.06 -8.34
C LEU A 66 0.37 -2.12 -7.85
N GLY A 67 0.14 -2.69 -6.67
CA GLY A 67 -1.18 -2.72 -6.03
C GLY A 67 -1.73 -1.33 -5.76
N LEU A 68 -0.91 -0.43 -5.20
CA LEU A 68 -1.25 0.97 -4.97
C LEU A 68 -1.56 1.72 -6.26
N MET A 69 -0.75 1.52 -7.31
CA MET A 69 -1.02 2.08 -8.64
C MET A 69 -2.36 1.58 -9.18
N GLY A 70 -2.65 0.28 -9.02
CA GLY A 70 -3.95 -0.31 -9.37
C GLY A 70 -5.13 0.28 -8.58
N MET A 71 -4.93 0.58 -7.29
CA MET A 71 -5.92 1.26 -6.45
C MET A 71 -6.18 2.68 -6.93
N ALA A 72 -5.14 3.44 -7.25
CA ALA A 72 -5.27 4.80 -7.78
C ALA A 72 -6.00 4.79 -9.14
N ALA A 73 -5.61 3.90 -10.06
CA ALA A 73 -6.26 3.78 -11.36
C ALA A 73 -7.74 3.39 -11.23
N SER A 74 -8.04 2.35 -10.44
CA SER A 74 -9.42 1.89 -10.25
C SER A 74 -10.29 2.91 -9.52
N GLY A 75 -9.75 3.63 -8.52
CA GLY A 75 -10.44 4.74 -7.86
C GLY A 75 -10.79 5.88 -8.82
N SER A 76 -9.83 6.30 -9.65
CA SER A 76 -10.04 7.30 -10.71
C SER A 76 -11.13 6.87 -11.70
N LEU A 77 -11.11 5.60 -12.14
CA LEU A 77 -12.14 5.07 -13.04
C LEU A 77 -13.53 5.04 -12.38
N ILE A 78 -13.62 4.68 -11.10
CA ILE A 78 -14.89 4.72 -10.35
C ILE A 78 -15.41 6.17 -10.28
N TYR A 79 -14.53 7.13 -9.96
CA TYR A 79 -14.88 8.55 -9.90
C TYR A 79 -15.41 9.07 -11.23
N LEU A 80 -14.70 8.82 -12.34
CA LEU A 80 -15.12 9.25 -13.68
C LEU A 80 -16.48 8.66 -14.06
N LYS A 81 -16.73 7.38 -13.73
CA LYS A 81 -18.03 6.74 -13.97
C LYS A 81 -19.17 7.34 -13.14
N ILE A 82 -18.90 7.74 -11.90
CA ILE A 82 -19.88 8.44 -11.06
C ILE A 82 -20.17 9.82 -11.67
N ARG A 83 -19.13 10.60 -11.97
CA ARG A 83 -19.25 11.94 -12.55
C ARG A 83 -20.03 11.94 -13.87
N ALA A 84 -19.79 10.97 -14.74
CA ALA A 84 -20.50 10.83 -16.02
C ALA A 84 -22.02 10.60 -15.86
N ARG A 85 -22.48 10.13 -14.70
CA ARG A 85 -23.91 10.01 -14.37
C ARG A 85 -24.47 11.25 -13.69
N SER A 86 -23.69 11.86 -12.79
CA SER A 86 -24.14 13.03 -12.01
C SER A 86 -24.16 14.33 -12.84
N GLY A 87 -23.50 14.35 -14.00
CA GLY A 87 -23.57 15.45 -14.96
C GLY A 87 -24.69 15.35 -16.00
N LYS A 88 -25.60 14.37 -15.85
CA LYS A 88 -26.91 14.33 -16.53
C LYS A 88 -27.99 14.66 -15.50
#